data_AF-A0A2E8RRS9-F1
#
_entry.id   AF-A0A2E8RRS9-F1
#
_cell.length_a   1.000
_cell.length_b   1.000
_cell.length_c   1.000
_cell.angle_alpha   90.00
_cell.angle_beta   90.00
_cell.angle_gamma   90.00
#
_symmetry.space_group_name_H-M   'P 1'
#
loop_
_entity.id
_entity.type
_entity.pdbx_description
1 polymer ?
#
loop_
_entity_poly.entity_id
_entity_poly.type
_entity_poly.pdbx_seq_one_letter_code
_entity_poly.pdbx_strand_id
1 'polypeptide(L)'
;MFSLGKKELKNKILGGWTGKSYGAMMGQPMEFAAQGEIYQGSLDIHPESPEVWLHNEDDLYTNMAFLEVLRDKGLDASQENFADVFRRSKFMLWHANGQARQNLLAGIPPNLSGHPQYNPHADDIDFQIECDFIGIISPGLSKVC
;
A
#
# COMPACT_ATOMS: atom_id res chain seq x y z
N MET A 1 -7.21 10.85 -28.86
CA MET A 1 -7.85 9.91 -27.93
C MET A 1 -6.87 8.77 -27.69
N PHE A 2 -6.42 8.58 -26.46
CA PHE A 2 -5.49 7.50 -26.12
C PHE A 2 -6.26 6.17 -26.06
N SER A 3 -5.73 5.13 -26.68
CA SER A 3 -6.34 3.81 -26.77
C SER A 3 -5.26 2.76 -26.55
N LEU A 4 -5.50 1.80 -25.66
CA LEU A 4 -4.63 0.67 -25.40
C LEU A 4 -5.34 -0.63 -25.76
N GLY A 5 -4.64 -1.55 -26.42
CA GLY A 5 -5.13 -2.90 -26.58
C GLY A 5 -5.21 -3.63 -25.23
N LYS A 6 -6.10 -4.63 -25.10
CA LYS A 6 -6.22 -5.45 -23.87
C LYS A 6 -4.87 -6.03 -23.41
N LYS A 7 -4.04 -6.47 -24.35
CA LYS A 7 -2.70 -7.00 -24.08
C LYS A 7 -1.78 -5.94 -23.48
N GLU A 8 -1.80 -4.73 -24.03
CA GLU A 8 -0.97 -3.61 -23.56
C GLU A 8 -1.43 -3.10 -22.20
N LEU A 9 -2.75 -3.02 -21.99
CA LEU A 9 -3.32 -2.68 -20.69
C LEU A 9 -2.91 -3.70 -19.63
N LYS A 10 -3.06 -5.00 -19.91
CA LYS A 10 -2.62 -6.06 -19.01
C LYS A 10 -1.12 -5.98 -18.73
N ASN A 11 -0.30 -5.70 -19.74
CA ASN A 11 1.15 -5.53 -19.56
C ASN A 11 1.48 -4.37 -18.62
N LYS A 12 0.76 -3.24 -18.70
CA LYS A 12 0.95 -2.10 -17.80
C LYS A 12 0.49 -2.39 -16.37
N ILE A 13 -0.65 -3.06 -16.21
CA ILE A 13 -1.15 -3.47 -14.88
C ILE A 13 -0.14 -4.40 -14.20
N LEU A 14 0.33 -5.44 -14.91
CA LEU A 14 1.35 -6.34 -14.39
C LEU A 14 2.66 -5.60 -14.09
N GLY A 15 3.08 -4.69 -14.97
CA GLY A 15 4.25 -3.84 -14.74
C GLY A 15 4.13 -2.96 -13.50
N GLY A 16 2.94 -2.46 -13.19
CA GLY A 16 2.68 -1.71 -11.94
C GLY A 16 2.92 -2.57 -10.71
N TRP A 17 2.31 -3.75 -10.65
CA TRP A 17 2.50 -4.69 -9.54
C TRP A 17 3.95 -5.18 -9.40
N THR A 18 4.60 -5.52 -10.53
CA THR A 18 6.00 -5.93 -10.52
C THR A 18 6.92 -4.80 -10.10
N GLY A 19 6.68 -3.57 -10.57
CA GLY A 19 7.46 -2.40 -10.21
C GLY A 19 7.36 -2.07 -8.72
N LYS A 20 6.15 -2.07 -8.15
CA LYS A 20 5.91 -1.90 -6.71
C LYS A 20 6.66 -2.98 -5.90
N SER A 21 6.45 -4.24 -6.26
CA SER A 21 7.08 -5.40 -5.60
C SER A 21 8.61 -5.31 -5.61
N TYR A 22 9.17 -4.94 -6.76
CA TYR A 22 10.61 -4.75 -6.91
C TYR A 22 11.11 -3.57 -6.06
N GLY A 23 10.40 -2.44 -6.06
CA GLY A 23 10.74 -1.25 -5.30
C GLY A 23 10.81 -1.52 -3.79
N ALA A 24 9.78 -2.14 -3.22
CA ALA A 24 9.74 -2.50 -1.79
C ALA A 24 10.91 -3.43 -1.42
N MET A 25 11.07 -4.52 -2.17
CA MET A 25 12.15 -5.49 -1.96
C MET A 25 13.56 -4.88 -2.10
N MET A 26 13.74 -3.94 -3.02
CA MET A 26 15.01 -3.24 -3.23
C MET A 26 15.32 -2.27 -2.09
N GLY A 27 14.30 -1.56 -1.61
CA GLY A 27 14.42 -0.57 -0.55
C GLY A 27 14.66 -1.18 0.83
N GLN A 28 14.17 -2.41 1.06
CA GLN A 28 14.20 -3.01 2.39
C GLN A 28 15.61 -3.12 3.03
N PRO A 29 16.65 -3.61 2.33
CA PRO A 29 18.00 -3.70 2.92
C PRO A 29 18.67 -2.35 3.20
N MET A 30 18.13 -1.26 2.63
CA MET A 30 18.67 0.10 2.75
C MET A 30 17.79 1.02 3.59
N GLU A 31 16.71 0.50 4.17
CA GLU A 31 15.82 1.26 5.05
C GLU A 31 16.65 1.88 6.19
N PHE A 32 16.45 3.17 6.42
CA PHE A 32 17.22 3.97 7.40
C PHE A 32 18.74 4.01 7.20
N ALA A 33 19.29 3.63 6.05
CA ALA A 33 20.75 3.64 5.84
C ALA A 33 21.33 5.04 5.56
N ALA A 34 20.55 5.95 4.94
CA ALA A 34 21.06 7.24 4.46
C ALA A 34 20.82 8.42 5.42
N GLN A 35 19.74 8.39 6.22
CA GLN A 35 19.41 9.33 7.31
C GLN A 35 19.80 10.82 7.10
N GLY A 36 19.43 11.40 5.95
CA GLY A 36 19.70 12.81 5.66
C GLY A 36 20.88 13.05 4.70
N GLU A 37 21.52 11.99 4.21
CA GLU A 37 22.54 12.04 3.17
C GLU A 37 22.10 11.30 1.91
N ILE A 38 22.82 11.50 0.80
CA ILE A 38 22.61 10.70 -0.41
C ILE A 38 23.22 9.33 -0.18
N TYR A 39 22.42 8.27 -0.29
CA TYR A 39 22.90 6.90 -0.22
C TYR A 39 23.98 6.62 -1.27
N GLN A 40 25.15 6.13 -0.82
CA GLN A 40 26.30 5.78 -1.69
C GLN A 40 26.58 4.26 -1.75
N GLY A 41 25.72 3.43 -1.15
CA GLY A 41 25.89 1.97 -1.16
C GLY A 41 25.44 1.31 -2.47
N SER A 42 25.55 -0.02 -2.52
CA SER A 42 25.06 -0.78 -3.69
C SER A 42 23.54 -0.78 -3.74
N LEU A 43 22.99 -0.72 -4.96
CA LEU A 43 21.56 -0.93 -5.24
C LEU A 43 21.28 -2.36 -5.74
N ASP A 44 22.27 -3.25 -5.65
CA ASP A 44 22.13 -4.64 -6.06
C ASP A 44 21.20 -5.38 -5.09
N ILE A 45 20.21 -6.06 -5.65
CA ILE A 45 19.28 -6.88 -4.89
C ILE A 45 19.77 -8.32 -4.88
N HIS A 46 19.77 -8.95 -3.71
CA HIS A 46 20.08 -10.37 -3.60
C HIS A 46 19.06 -11.21 -4.39
N PRO A 47 19.47 -12.27 -5.13
CA PRO A 47 18.53 -13.11 -5.88
C PRO A 47 17.43 -13.75 -5.03
N GLU A 48 17.68 -13.97 -3.73
CA GLU A 48 16.71 -14.53 -2.77
C GLU A 48 15.79 -13.48 -2.15
N SER A 49 16.02 -12.19 -2.40
CA SER A 49 15.19 -11.12 -1.85
C SER A 49 13.68 -11.27 -2.09
N PRO A 50 13.19 -11.83 -3.23
CA PRO A 50 11.76 -12.06 -3.42
C PRO A 50 11.18 -13.04 -2.38
N GLU A 51 11.97 -14.00 -1.91
CA GLU A 51 11.53 -14.98 -0.92
C GLU A 51 11.72 -14.45 0.50
N VAL A 52 12.78 -13.69 0.74
CA VAL A 52 13.15 -13.20 2.07
C VAL A 52 12.31 -11.99 2.50
N TRP A 53 12.11 -11.03 1.60
CA TRP A 53 11.55 -9.71 1.95
C TRP A 53 10.08 -9.60 1.57
N LEU A 54 9.74 -9.97 0.33
CA LEU A 54 8.47 -9.63 -0.29
C LEU A 54 7.22 -10.04 0.52
N HIS A 55 7.27 -11.17 1.22
CA HIS A 55 6.13 -11.67 1.99
C HIS A 55 5.89 -10.93 3.31
N ASN A 56 6.89 -10.17 3.79
CA ASN A 56 6.85 -9.42 5.05
C ASN A 56 6.88 -7.90 4.82
N GLU A 57 6.73 -7.44 3.58
CA GLU A 57 6.62 -6.01 3.23
C GLU A 57 5.19 -5.49 3.43
N ASP A 58 5.03 -4.47 4.27
CA ASP A 58 3.74 -3.85 4.58
C ASP A 58 3.10 -3.15 3.40
N ASP A 59 3.91 -2.51 2.55
CA ASP A 59 3.51 -1.99 1.24
C ASP A 59 2.67 -2.99 0.44
N LEU A 60 2.98 -4.29 0.58
CA LEU A 60 2.37 -5.36 -0.19
C LEU A 60 1.24 -6.05 0.57
N TYR A 61 1.43 -6.49 1.80
CA TYR A 61 0.35 -7.21 2.48
C TYR A 61 -0.84 -6.31 2.83
N THR A 62 -0.63 -5.00 3.06
CA THR A 62 -1.73 -4.05 3.24
C THR A 62 -2.51 -3.88 1.93
N ASN A 63 -1.79 -3.78 0.80
CA ASN A 63 -2.39 -3.78 -0.54
C ASN A 63 -3.19 -5.04 -0.84
N MET A 64 -2.66 -6.22 -0.51
CA MET A 64 -3.39 -7.48 -0.67
C MET A 64 -4.69 -7.49 0.13
N ALA A 65 -4.68 -6.92 1.34
CA ALA A 65 -5.87 -6.82 2.16
C ALA A 65 -6.91 -5.84 1.57
N PHE A 66 -6.49 -4.74 0.96
CA PHE A 66 -7.39 -3.83 0.22
C PHE A 66 -7.95 -4.48 -1.04
N LEU A 67 -7.12 -5.21 -1.79
CA LEU A 67 -7.57 -5.94 -2.97
C LEU A 67 -8.58 -7.04 -2.61
N GLU A 68 -8.43 -7.69 -1.46
CA GLU A 68 -9.42 -8.64 -0.95
C GLU A 68 -10.78 -7.97 -0.69
N VAL A 69 -10.80 -6.78 -0.07
CA VAL A 69 -12.03 -6.00 0.10
C VAL A 69 -12.69 -5.72 -1.24
N LEU A 70 -11.92 -5.27 -2.22
CA LEU A 70 -12.44 -4.95 -3.56
C LEU A 70 -12.89 -6.18 -4.35
N ARG A 71 -12.20 -7.32 -4.19
CA ARG A 71 -12.63 -8.59 -4.77
C ARG A 71 -14.02 -8.98 -4.25
N ASP A 72 -14.28 -8.77 -2.96
CA ASP A 72 -15.49 -9.23 -2.30
C ASP A 72 -16.65 -8.21 -2.35
N LYS A 73 -16.34 -6.91 -2.34
CA LYS A 73 -17.31 -5.81 -2.29
C LYS A 73 -17.42 -5.01 -3.59
N GLY A 74 -16.50 -5.21 -4.53
CA GLY A 74 -16.40 -4.41 -5.74
C GLY A 74 -15.90 -2.99 -5.46
N LEU A 75 -16.03 -2.13 -6.48
CA LEU A 75 -15.61 -0.72 -6.40
C LEU A 75 -16.50 0.14 -5.49
N ASP A 76 -17.68 -0.35 -5.10
CA ASP A 76 -18.60 0.33 -4.17
C ASP A 76 -18.26 0.04 -2.68
N ALA A 77 -17.08 -0.52 -2.40
CA ALA A 77 -16.60 -0.78 -1.05
C ALA A 77 -16.60 0.50 -0.21
N SER A 78 -17.23 0.45 0.96
CA SER A 78 -17.28 1.59 1.89
C SER A 78 -15.99 1.72 2.68
N GLN A 79 -15.71 2.92 3.22
CA GLN A 79 -14.59 3.13 4.16
C GLN A 79 -14.64 2.17 5.36
N GLU A 80 -15.85 1.81 5.81
CA GLU A 80 -16.04 0.84 6.89
C GLU A 80 -15.53 -0.55 6.51
N ASN A 81 -15.61 -0.95 5.24
CA ASN A 81 -15.08 -2.24 4.78
C ASN A 81 -13.55 -2.30 4.85
N PHE A 82 -12.87 -1.20 4.49
CA PHE A 82 -11.42 -1.09 4.64
C PHE A 82 -11.00 -0.99 6.11
N ALA A 83 -11.75 -0.24 6.92
CA ALA A 83 -11.50 -0.14 8.37
C ALA A 83 -11.66 -1.50 9.08
N ASP A 84 -12.59 -2.33 8.65
CA ASP A 84 -12.78 -3.68 9.18
C ASP A 84 -11.55 -4.56 8.98
N VAL A 85 -10.85 -4.42 7.86
CA VAL A 85 -9.55 -5.08 7.64
C VAL A 85 -8.54 -4.60 8.67
N PHE A 86 -8.42 -3.30 8.89
CA PHE A 86 -7.46 -2.76 9.85
C PHE A 86 -7.75 -3.24 11.27
N ARG A 87 -9.03 -3.32 11.67
CA ARG A 87 -9.43 -3.84 13.00
C ARG A 87 -9.12 -5.32 13.20
N ARG A 88 -9.23 -6.14 12.15
CA ARG A 88 -9.18 -7.61 12.26
C ARG A 88 -7.88 -8.24 11.79
N SER A 89 -7.09 -7.51 10.99
CA SER A 89 -5.82 -7.97 10.47
C SER A 89 -4.86 -8.31 11.60
N LYS A 90 -4.07 -9.37 11.39
CA LYS A 90 -3.08 -9.86 12.35
C LYS A 90 -1.65 -9.48 11.97
N PHE A 91 -1.46 -8.93 10.77
CA PHE A 91 -0.17 -8.42 10.33
C PHE A 91 0.17 -7.10 11.05
N MET A 92 1.46 -6.79 11.08
CA MET A 92 1.96 -5.56 11.68
C MET A 92 1.47 -4.35 10.87
N LEU A 93 1.16 -3.25 11.54
CA LEU A 93 0.91 -1.98 10.88
C LEU A 93 1.78 -0.94 11.56
N TRP A 94 2.57 -0.23 10.76
CA TRP A 94 3.49 0.78 11.25
C TRP A 94 2.82 2.14 11.28
N HIS A 95 3.44 3.09 12.00
CA HIS A 95 3.18 4.52 11.84
C HIS A 95 1.70 4.92 11.68
N ALA A 96 1.33 5.57 10.57
CA ALA A 96 -0.01 6.08 10.34
C ALA A 96 -1.04 4.96 10.34
N ASN A 97 -0.71 3.80 9.76
CA ASN A 97 -1.62 2.66 9.68
C ASN A 97 -1.83 1.99 11.05
N GLY A 98 -0.76 1.85 11.84
CA GLY A 98 -0.80 1.31 13.19
C GLY A 98 -1.65 2.17 14.11
N GLN A 99 -1.45 3.49 14.06
CA GLN A 99 -2.26 4.43 14.82
C GLN A 99 -3.71 4.48 14.32
N ALA A 100 -3.96 4.38 13.02
CA ALA A 100 -5.31 4.26 12.49
C ALA A 100 -6.04 3.02 13.03
N ARG A 101 -5.37 1.86 13.13
CA ARG A 101 -5.92 0.67 13.78
C ARG A 101 -6.29 0.96 15.24
N GLN A 102 -5.42 1.60 16.01
CA GLN A 102 -5.72 1.94 17.41
C GLN A 102 -6.93 2.87 17.53
N ASN A 103 -7.00 3.88 16.66
CA ASN A 103 -8.12 4.82 16.61
C ASN A 103 -9.45 4.11 16.30
N LEU A 104 -9.46 3.21 15.33
CA LEU A 104 -10.63 2.40 15.00
C LEU A 104 -11.08 1.50 16.16
N LEU A 105 -10.13 0.92 16.90
CA LEU A 105 -10.42 0.11 18.09
C LEU A 105 -10.93 0.96 19.27
N ALA A 106 -10.52 2.22 19.36
CA ALA A 106 -11.00 3.19 20.33
C ALA A 106 -12.37 3.81 19.96
N GLY A 107 -12.96 3.41 18.83
CA GLY A 107 -14.26 3.89 18.37
C GLY A 107 -14.24 5.19 17.57
N ILE A 108 -13.07 5.68 17.16
CA ILE A 108 -12.98 6.78 16.19
C ILE A 108 -13.44 6.23 14.83
N PRO A 109 -14.37 6.91 14.13
CA PRO A 109 -14.92 6.41 12.87
C PRO A 109 -13.86 6.42 11.75
N PRO A 110 -14.01 5.58 10.71
CA PRO A 110 -13.03 5.44 9.63
C PRO A 110 -12.62 6.75 8.94
N ASN A 111 -13.57 7.66 8.75
CA ASN A 111 -13.31 8.94 8.10
C ASN A 111 -12.41 9.88 8.93
N LEU A 112 -12.16 9.56 10.21
CA LEU A 112 -11.32 10.33 11.12
C LEU A 112 -10.11 9.55 11.65
N SER A 113 -10.03 8.23 11.46
CA SER A 113 -8.98 7.40 12.07
C SER A 113 -7.57 7.74 11.57
N GLY A 114 -7.45 8.27 10.36
CA GLY A 114 -6.19 8.81 9.81
C GLY A 114 -6.04 10.33 9.92
N HIS A 115 -7.01 11.06 10.46
CA HIS A 115 -7.00 12.52 10.47
C HIS A 115 -5.95 13.07 11.45
N PRO A 116 -5.21 14.16 11.14
CA PRO A 116 -4.14 14.71 12.00
C PRO A 116 -4.55 15.04 13.44
N GLN A 117 -5.85 15.31 13.67
CA GLN A 117 -6.40 15.50 15.01
C GLN A 117 -6.27 14.25 15.91
N TYR A 118 -6.33 13.06 15.31
CA TYR A 118 -6.37 11.76 16.01
C TYR A 118 -5.15 10.89 15.72
N ASN A 119 -4.42 11.18 14.65
CA ASN A 119 -3.27 10.41 14.23
C ASN A 119 -2.01 11.29 14.24
N PRO A 120 -1.15 11.22 15.27
CA PRO A 120 0.12 11.94 15.31
C PRO A 120 1.08 11.58 14.17
N HIS A 121 0.84 10.48 13.47
CA HIS A 121 1.61 10.00 12.32
C HIS A 121 0.95 10.36 10.99
N ALA A 122 -0.01 11.29 10.96
CA ALA A 122 -0.79 11.57 9.74
C ALA A 122 0.03 12.06 8.54
N ASP A 123 1.25 12.54 8.76
CA ASP A 123 2.18 12.98 7.71
C ASP A 123 3.16 11.86 7.26
N ASP A 124 3.10 10.68 7.88
CA ASP A 124 3.90 9.52 7.48
C ASP A 124 3.36 8.93 6.16
N ILE A 125 4.23 8.26 5.42
CA ILE A 125 3.99 7.92 4.00
C ILE A 125 3.14 6.67 3.77
N ASP A 126 2.66 6.02 4.82
CA ASP A 126 2.03 4.69 4.79
C ASP A 126 0.97 4.56 3.67
N PHE A 127 -0.04 5.44 3.66
CA PHE A 127 -1.08 5.36 2.62
C PHE A 127 -0.57 5.83 1.25
N GLN A 128 0.45 6.68 1.20
CA GLN A 128 1.00 7.18 -0.07
C GLN A 128 1.67 6.05 -0.85
N ILE A 129 2.40 5.17 -0.16
CA ILE A 129 3.03 3.99 -0.77
C ILE A 129 2.03 2.86 -1.02
N GLU A 130 0.87 2.90 -0.37
CA GLU A 130 -0.20 1.89 -0.53
C GLU A 130 -1.29 2.28 -1.53
N CYS A 131 -1.51 3.56 -1.85
CA CYS A 131 -2.66 4.00 -2.66
C CYS A 131 -2.55 3.72 -4.17
N ASP A 132 -1.41 3.23 -4.65
CA ASP A 132 -1.17 2.87 -6.04
C ASP A 132 -2.12 1.77 -6.56
N PHE A 133 -2.60 0.88 -5.69
CA PHE A 133 -3.59 -0.14 -6.06
C PHE A 133 -4.82 0.48 -6.73
N ILE A 134 -5.27 1.66 -6.28
CA ILE A 134 -6.42 2.40 -6.85
C ILE A 134 -6.18 2.66 -8.33
N GLY A 135 -4.99 3.17 -8.68
CA GLY A 135 -4.62 3.43 -10.07
C GLY A 135 -4.46 2.16 -10.91
N ILE A 136 -3.98 1.08 -10.30
CA ILE A 136 -3.74 -0.19 -11.00
C ILE A 136 -5.05 -0.95 -11.29
N ILE A 137 -6.03 -0.93 -10.38
CA ILE A 137 -7.33 -1.59 -10.55
C ILE A 137 -8.32 -0.78 -11.41
N SER A 138 -8.21 0.56 -11.37
CA SER A 138 -9.17 1.46 -12.01
C SER A 138 -8.51 2.40 -13.06
N PRO A 139 -7.66 1.88 -13.97
CA PRO A 139 -6.87 2.72 -14.86
C PRO A 139 -7.79 3.54 -15.79
N GLY A 140 -7.70 4.86 -15.68
CA GLY A 140 -8.53 5.80 -16.45
C GLY A 140 -9.95 6.01 -15.90
N LEU A 141 -10.26 5.49 -14.70
CA LEU A 141 -11.56 5.61 -14.03
C LEU A 141 -11.49 6.52 -12.80
N SER A 142 -11.02 7.76 -12.97
CA SER A 142 -10.77 8.72 -11.86
C SER A 142 -11.99 9.13 -11.02
N LYS A 143 -13.19 8.62 -11.32
CA LYS A 143 -14.44 8.91 -10.61
C LYS A 143 -15.03 7.70 -9.89
N VAL A 144 -14.40 6.52 -9.99
CA VAL A 144 -15.03 5.23 -9.65
C VAL A 144 -14.27 4.47 -8.55
N CYS A 145 -13.27 5.09 -7.93
CA CYS A 145 -12.45 4.43 -6.92
C CYS A 145 -11.93 5.42 -5.87
#